data_AF-A0A357A625-F1
#
_entry.id   AF-A0A357A625-F1
#
_cell.length_a   1.000
_cell.length_b   1.000
_cell.length_c   1.000
_cell.angle_alpha   90.00
_cell.angle_beta   90.00
_cell.angle_gamma   90.00
#
_symmetry.space_group_name_H-M   'P 1'
#
loop_
_entity.id
_entity.type
_entity.pdbx_description
1 polymer ?
#
loop_
_entity_poly.entity_id
_entity_poly.type
_entity_poly.pdbx_seq_one_letter_code
_entity_poly.pdbx_strand_id
1 'polypeptide(L)'
;MIRKIYLHWSGTHYNWATPGHYHTIVMSDGTVKRLTGYDQMLRTHTYARNANSVSICCSCMGGVAWRDYPPTNIQIDNMCKEVASLALDLGWGPNDITISTVMTHAEAAANRDFSKWQAWRGTGVSFGTARYYGLPHDNYGPISWHDGWPGGTAERWDWWQLKSSDRGGVGGDILRDKIRNFMQAAADPDLQKIENYQQETECRLFFGGRVISTGYILSDNRCYARLLDLTSPFQIRIGTVQSGDIRFINLLSDKYKPKYMTDAPIIPNFPNVDIYLNRPLDVNGNAVGDQDFPVQPFVQGVLLKRSTYVILADFCKELGIDYAYRGADKSIHLGTKTAPPM
;
A
#
# COMPACT_ATOMS: atom_id res chain seq x y z
N MET A 1 -1.46 2.02 -21.57
CA MET A 1 -1.85 3.22 -20.79
C MET A 1 -3.01 2.83 -19.91
N ILE A 2 -2.87 2.91 -18.58
CA ILE A 2 -3.90 2.49 -17.64
C ILE A 2 -5.11 3.44 -17.72
N ARG A 3 -6.32 2.89 -17.65
CA ARG A 3 -7.60 3.61 -17.70
C ARG A 3 -8.53 3.30 -16.52
N LYS A 4 -8.27 2.20 -15.80
CA LYS A 4 -9.09 1.69 -14.70
C LYS A 4 -8.21 1.18 -13.56
N ILE A 5 -8.62 1.41 -12.33
CA ILE A 5 -8.09 0.80 -11.13
C ILE A 5 -9.24 0.04 -10.46
N TYR A 6 -9.05 -1.26 -10.21
CA TYR A 6 -10.04 -2.12 -9.57
C TYR A 6 -9.64 -2.43 -8.12
N LEU A 7 -10.57 -2.22 -7.20
CA LEU A 7 -10.37 -2.42 -5.76
C LEU A 7 -10.95 -3.77 -5.33
N HIS A 8 -10.15 -4.56 -4.64
CA HIS A 8 -10.43 -5.96 -4.29
C HIS A 8 -10.22 -6.25 -2.81
N TRP A 9 -10.82 -7.33 -2.34
CA TRP A 9 -10.27 -8.12 -1.25
C TRP A 9 -9.93 -9.52 -1.77
N SER A 10 -9.06 -10.23 -1.08
CA SER A 10 -8.61 -11.56 -1.50
C SER A 10 -9.62 -12.66 -1.23
N GLY A 11 -10.52 -12.48 -0.25
CA GLY A 11 -11.37 -13.56 0.27
C GLY A 11 -10.58 -14.55 1.13
N THR A 12 -9.51 -14.11 1.79
CA THR A 12 -8.56 -14.96 2.53
C THR A 12 -8.31 -14.47 3.96
N HIS A 13 -7.52 -15.24 4.70
CA HIS A 13 -6.90 -14.78 5.93
C HIS A 13 -5.94 -13.60 5.69
N TYR A 14 -5.55 -12.91 6.76
CA TYR A 14 -4.80 -11.65 6.76
C TYR A 14 -3.38 -11.66 6.15
N ASN A 15 -2.77 -12.83 6.00
CA ASN A 15 -1.35 -12.99 5.64
C ASN A 15 -1.14 -13.48 4.20
N TRP A 16 -2.19 -13.57 3.39
CA TRP A 16 -2.10 -14.05 2.01
C TRP A 16 -1.56 -12.96 1.08
N ALA A 17 -0.51 -13.30 0.32
CA ALA A 17 0.02 -12.46 -0.73
C ALA A 17 0.67 -13.35 -1.79
N THR A 18 0.01 -13.53 -2.94
CA THR A 18 0.50 -14.38 -4.03
C THR A 18 0.58 -13.58 -5.34
N PRO A 19 1.74 -13.57 -6.03
CA PRO A 19 1.89 -12.90 -7.33
C PRO A 19 0.93 -13.43 -8.40
N GLY A 20 0.73 -12.66 -9.48
CA GLY A 20 -0.11 -13.05 -10.61
C GLY A 20 -1.63 -12.93 -10.40
N HIS A 21 -2.09 -12.64 -9.18
CA HIS A 21 -3.51 -12.40 -8.88
C HIS A 21 -3.87 -10.91 -8.88
N TYR A 22 -3.09 -10.10 -8.17
CA TYR A 22 -3.29 -8.66 -8.03
C TYR A 22 -1.96 -7.93 -8.15
N HIS A 23 -1.98 -6.68 -8.60
CA HIS A 23 -0.76 -5.88 -8.74
C HIS A 23 -0.23 -5.45 -7.37
N THR A 24 -1.13 -5.01 -6.48
CA THR A 24 -0.83 -4.69 -5.09
C THR A 24 -1.74 -5.49 -4.15
N ILE A 25 -1.19 -5.97 -3.03
CA ILE A 25 -1.92 -6.57 -1.90
C ILE A 25 -1.53 -5.87 -0.59
N VAL A 26 -2.52 -5.38 0.16
CA VAL A 26 -2.33 -4.73 1.46
C VAL A 26 -2.62 -5.73 2.60
N MET A 27 -1.61 -6.01 3.41
CA MET A 27 -1.66 -6.93 4.55
C MET A 27 -2.41 -6.31 5.74
N SER A 28 -2.84 -7.11 6.73
CA SER A 28 -3.66 -6.62 7.87
C SER A 28 -3.04 -5.51 8.72
N ASP A 29 -1.71 -5.49 8.81
CA ASP A 29 -0.92 -4.46 9.50
C ASP A 29 -0.73 -3.18 8.67
N GLY A 30 -1.23 -3.17 7.44
CA GLY A 30 -1.09 -2.07 6.49
C GLY A 30 0.07 -2.20 5.51
N THR A 31 0.90 -3.24 5.61
CA THR A 31 2.03 -3.46 4.69
C THR A 31 1.54 -3.55 3.25
N VAL A 32 2.08 -2.74 2.34
CA VAL A 32 1.70 -2.71 0.93
C VAL A 32 2.68 -3.58 0.13
N LYS A 33 2.22 -4.72 -0.40
CA LYS A 33 3.02 -5.62 -1.23
C LYS A 33 2.67 -5.46 -2.70
N ARG A 34 3.56 -4.86 -3.48
CA ARG A 34 3.44 -4.78 -4.95
C ARG A 34 4.03 -6.05 -5.55
N LEU A 35 3.17 -6.92 -6.09
CA LEU A 35 3.53 -8.25 -6.58
C LEU A 35 3.55 -8.36 -8.11
N THR A 36 3.08 -7.35 -8.82
CA THR A 36 3.16 -7.25 -10.29
C THR A 36 3.17 -5.78 -10.70
N GLY A 37 4.04 -5.40 -11.65
CA GLY A 37 4.16 -4.02 -12.14
C GLY A 37 2.88 -3.55 -12.84
N TYR A 38 2.50 -2.29 -12.64
CA TYR A 38 1.27 -1.70 -13.18
C TYR A 38 1.23 -1.56 -14.71
N ASP A 39 2.40 -1.61 -15.35
CA ASP A 39 2.58 -1.69 -16.78
C ASP A 39 2.25 -3.09 -17.35
N GLN A 40 2.23 -4.13 -16.51
CA GLN A 40 1.98 -5.52 -16.91
C GLN A 40 0.50 -5.89 -16.78
N MET A 41 -0.08 -6.41 -17.86
CA MET A 41 -1.47 -6.88 -17.84
C MET A 41 -1.60 -8.22 -17.11
N LEU A 42 -2.16 -8.20 -15.89
CA LEU A 42 -2.75 -9.39 -15.27
C LEU A 42 -4.02 -9.83 -16.01
N ARG A 43 -4.37 -11.12 -15.96
CA ARG A 43 -5.47 -11.71 -16.78
C ARG A 43 -6.70 -12.17 -16.00
N THR A 44 -6.68 -12.05 -14.67
CA THR A 44 -7.52 -12.86 -13.77
C THR A 44 -8.16 -12.11 -12.61
N HIS A 45 -7.97 -10.79 -12.46
CA HIS A 45 -8.53 -10.04 -11.33
C HIS A 45 -9.97 -9.57 -11.54
N THR A 46 -10.32 -9.07 -12.73
CA THR A 46 -11.65 -8.51 -13.03
C THR A 46 -12.13 -9.00 -14.40
N TYR A 47 -13.16 -9.84 -14.40
CA TYR A 47 -13.69 -10.48 -15.61
C TYR A 47 -14.05 -9.46 -16.69
N ALA A 48 -13.73 -9.78 -17.95
CA ALA A 48 -13.89 -8.93 -19.14
C ALA A 48 -13.24 -7.52 -19.09
N ARG A 49 -12.50 -7.19 -18.02
CA ARG A 49 -12.11 -5.80 -17.67
C ARG A 49 -10.60 -5.59 -17.44
N ASN A 50 -9.81 -6.66 -17.45
CA ASN A 50 -8.37 -6.63 -17.14
C ASN A 50 -7.48 -5.81 -18.12
N ALA A 51 -7.96 -5.46 -19.31
CA ALA A 51 -7.14 -4.76 -20.30
C ALA A 51 -6.99 -3.28 -19.95
N ASN A 52 -5.76 -2.77 -19.94
CA ASN A 52 -5.44 -1.39 -19.54
C ASN A 52 -5.93 -1.04 -18.11
N SER A 53 -5.85 -1.99 -17.17
CA SER A 53 -6.30 -1.78 -15.80
C SER A 53 -5.33 -2.34 -14.76
N VAL A 54 -5.30 -1.70 -13.60
CA VAL A 54 -4.57 -2.15 -12.40
C VAL A 54 -5.54 -2.72 -11.38
N SER A 55 -5.06 -3.59 -10.50
CA SER A 55 -5.83 -4.18 -9.39
C SER A 55 -5.07 -4.06 -8.06
N ILE A 56 -5.74 -3.45 -7.09
CA ILE A 56 -5.20 -3.21 -5.75
C ILE A 56 -6.15 -3.92 -4.77
N CYS A 57 -5.60 -4.79 -3.93
CA CYS A 57 -6.34 -5.73 -3.10
C CYS A 57 -5.98 -5.55 -1.63
N CYS A 58 -6.90 -5.86 -0.71
CA CYS A 58 -6.57 -6.11 0.70
C CYS A 58 -6.59 -7.62 0.98
N SER A 59 -5.63 -8.12 1.76
CA SER A 59 -5.64 -9.52 2.23
C SER A 59 -6.63 -9.67 3.38
N CYS A 60 -7.91 -9.93 3.08
CA CYS A 60 -8.98 -10.04 4.08
C CYS A 60 -10.22 -10.76 3.51
N MET A 61 -11.27 -10.83 4.31
CA MET A 61 -12.61 -11.38 4.01
C MET A 61 -12.68 -12.88 3.72
N GLY A 62 -11.71 -13.65 4.18
CA GLY A 62 -11.82 -15.11 4.29
C GLY A 62 -12.74 -15.57 5.42
N GLY A 63 -13.09 -16.85 5.42
CA GLY A 63 -13.92 -17.47 6.46
C GLY A 63 -15.35 -16.93 6.48
N VAL A 64 -15.91 -16.77 7.68
CA VAL A 64 -17.22 -16.13 7.87
C VAL A 64 -17.07 -14.61 7.76
N ALA A 65 -17.73 -14.06 6.74
CA ALA A 65 -17.78 -12.63 6.45
C ALA A 65 -18.02 -11.77 7.70
N TRP A 66 -17.27 -10.67 7.81
CA TRP A 66 -17.30 -9.71 8.92
C TRP A 66 -16.89 -10.23 10.31
N ARG A 67 -16.69 -11.54 10.49
CA ARG A 67 -16.33 -12.15 11.77
C ARG A 67 -14.85 -12.55 11.83
N ASP A 68 -14.38 -13.31 10.85
CA ASP A 68 -13.08 -13.98 10.94
C ASP A 68 -11.92 -13.07 10.49
N TYR A 69 -12.08 -12.42 9.33
CA TYR A 69 -11.06 -11.54 8.75
C TYR A 69 -11.67 -10.25 8.14
N PRO A 70 -12.45 -9.44 8.89
CA PRO A 70 -12.95 -8.16 8.39
C PRO A 70 -11.81 -7.22 7.94
N PRO A 71 -12.00 -6.29 6.97
CA PRO A 71 -10.92 -5.42 6.52
C PRO A 71 -10.51 -4.48 7.66
N THR A 72 -9.20 -4.33 7.89
CA THR A 72 -8.72 -3.39 8.92
C THR A 72 -8.76 -1.95 8.39
N ASN A 73 -8.89 -0.96 9.28
CA ASN A 73 -8.84 0.45 8.86
C ASN A 73 -7.52 0.79 8.15
N ILE A 74 -6.39 0.25 8.62
CA ILE A 74 -5.09 0.49 8.00
C ILE A 74 -4.94 -0.16 6.62
N GLN A 75 -5.61 -1.31 6.38
CA GLN A 75 -5.73 -1.90 5.05
C GLN A 75 -6.46 -0.97 4.08
N ILE A 76 -7.65 -0.49 4.48
CA ILE A 76 -8.46 0.43 3.68
C ILE A 76 -7.68 1.71 3.39
N ASP A 77 -7.04 2.29 4.40
CA ASP A 77 -6.29 3.53 4.28
C ASP A 77 -5.11 3.41 3.33
N ASN A 78 -4.30 2.36 3.47
CA ASN A 78 -3.12 2.19 2.62
C ASN A 78 -3.49 1.72 1.21
N MET A 79 -4.60 0.98 1.01
CA MET A 79 -5.18 0.76 -0.31
C MET A 79 -5.59 2.08 -0.98
N CYS A 80 -6.29 2.97 -0.27
CA CYS A 80 -6.70 4.26 -0.81
C CYS A 80 -5.50 5.19 -1.11
N LYS A 81 -4.42 5.13 -0.31
CA LYS A 81 -3.17 5.87 -0.58
C LYS A 81 -2.45 5.34 -1.83
N GLU A 82 -2.39 4.02 -2.01
CA GLU A 82 -1.83 3.40 -3.22
C GLU A 82 -2.61 3.83 -4.48
N VAL A 83 -3.94 3.87 -4.41
CA VAL A 83 -4.77 4.33 -5.52
C VAL A 83 -4.58 5.83 -5.79
N ALA A 84 -4.48 6.65 -4.74
CA ALA A 84 -4.21 8.08 -4.86
C ALA A 84 -2.85 8.36 -5.52
N SER A 85 -1.80 7.62 -5.12
CA SER A 85 -0.49 7.60 -5.78
C SER A 85 -0.62 7.30 -7.27
N LEU A 86 -1.14 6.12 -7.62
CA LEU A 86 -1.22 5.68 -9.00
C LEU A 86 -2.07 6.63 -9.87
N ALA A 87 -3.14 7.21 -9.32
CA ALA A 87 -3.94 8.20 -10.03
C ALA A 87 -3.11 9.44 -10.40
N LEU A 88 -2.36 10.00 -9.45
CA LEU A 88 -1.49 11.17 -9.72
C LEU A 88 -0.41 10.83 -10.76
N ASP A 89 0.15 9.62 -10.74
CA ASP A 89 1.16 9.14 -11.69
C ASP A 89 0.60 9.01 -13.12
N LEU A 90 -0.70 8.74 -13.25
CA LEU A 90 -1.44 8.73 -14.51
C LEU A 90 -1.90 10.12 -14.96
N GLY A 91 -1.54 11.17 -14.22
CA GLY A 91 -1.95 12.56 -14.47
C GLY A 91 -3.40 12.84 -14.11
N TRP A 92 -4.04 11.99 -13.29
CA TRP A 92 -5.41 12.15 -12.84
C TRP A 92 -5.48 13.09 -11.63
N GLY A 93 -6.40 14.05 -11.66
CA GLY A 93 -6.75 14.86 -10.50
C GLY A 93 -7.85 14.24 -9.64
N PRO A 94 -8.21 14.84 -8.49
CA PRO A 94 -9.31 14.35 -7.66
C PRO A 94 -10.65 14.23 -8.39
N ASN A 95 -10.91 15.10 -9.37
CA ASN A 95 -12.13 15.07 -10.18
C ASN A 95 -12.20 13.86 -11.13
N ASP A 96 -11.06 13.30 -11.50
CA ASP A 96 -11.00 12.11 -12.34
C ASP A 96 -11.30 10.83 -11.54
N ILE A 97 -11.21 10.86 -10.20
CA ILE A 97 -11.57 9.73 -9.32
C ILE A 97 -13.08 9.55 -9.29
N THR A 98 -13.58 8.75 -10.23
CA THR A 98 -15.00 8.47 -10.44
C THR A 98 -15.19 7.00 -10.76
N ILE A 99 -16.43 6.55 -10.93
CA ILE A 99 -16.74 5.18 -11.33
C ILE A 99 -16.21 4.81 -12.74
N SER A 100 -15.82 5.79 -13.57
CA SER A 100 -15.20 5.53 -14.87
C SER A 100 -13.72 5.14 -14.76
N THR A 101 -13.04 5.49 -13.66
CA THR A 101 -11.58 5.30 -13.46
C THR A 101 -11.23 4.42 -12.25
N VAL A 102 -11.98 4.50 -11.15
CA VAL A 102 -11.77 3.71 -9.93
C VAL A 102 -13.07 3.03 -9.52
N MET A 103 -13.09 1.71 -9.63
CA MET A 103 -14.25 0.86 -9.30
C MET A 103 -13.87 -0.19 -8.27
N THR A 104 -14.82 -0.56 -7.42
CA THR A 104 -14.70 -1.80 -6.66
C THR A 104 -15.00 -3.01 -7.54
N HIS A 105 -14.59 -4.21 -7.14
CA HIS A 105 -14.98 -5.41 -7.89
C HIS A 105 -16.50 -5.60 -7.88
N ALA A 106 -17.19 -5.29 -6.78
CA ALA A 106 -18.65 -5.30 -6.73
C ALA A 106 -19.27 -4.41 -7.81
N GLU A 107 -18.72 -3.20 -8.00
CA GLU A 107 -19.22 -2.26 -9.00
C GLU A 107 -18.90 -2.68 -10.43
N ALA A 108 -17.71 -3.24 -10.65
CA ALA A 108 -17.28 -3.79 -11.94
C ALA A 108 -18.15 -4.99 -12.35
N ALA A 109 -18.40 -5.90 -11.40
CA ALA A 109 -19.25 -7.06 -11.55
C ALA A 109 -20.71 -6.69 -11.87
N ALA A 110 -21.21 -5.60 -11.27
CA ALA A 110 -22.55 -5.06 -11.53
C ALA A 110 -22.63 -4.08 -12.71
N ASN A 111 -21.55 -3.91 -13.49
CA ASN A 111 -21.49 -3.03 -14.67
C ASN A 111 -21.88 -1.57 -14.38
N ARG A 112 -21.49 -1.03 -13.22
CA ARG A 112 -21.92 0.30 -12.76
C ARG A 112 -21.32 1.49 -13.54
N ASP A 113 -20.44 1.20 -14.50
CA ASP A 113 -19.93 2.15 -15.49
C ASP A 113 -20.72 2.19 -16.82
N PHE A 114 -21.82 1.45 -16.91
CA PHE A 114 -22.81 1.53 -18.00
C PHE A 114 -24.03 2.37 -17.59
N SER A 115 -24.98 2.62 -18.49
CA SER A 115 -26.30 3.12 -18.08
C SER A 115 -27.11 2.04 -17.33
N LYS A 116 -27.97 2.45 -16.40
CA LYS A 116 -28.85 1.54 -15.65
C LYS A 116 -29.72 0.66 -16.56
N TRP A 117 -30.12 1.17 -17.72
CA TRP A 117 -30.87 0.41 -18.75
C TRP A 117 -30.01 -0.66 -19.43
N GLN A 118 -28.75 -0.34 -19.80
CA GLN A 118 -27.82 -1.33 -20.37
C GLN A 118 -27.51 -2.44 -19.35
N ALA A 119 -27.23 -2.09 -18.10
CA ALA A 119 -26.97 -3.05 -17.03
C ALA A 119 -28.20 -3.97 -16.77
N TRP A 120 -29.40 -3.40 -16.76
CA TRP A 120 -30.64 -4.19 -16.61
C TRP A 120 -30.84 -5.16 -17.78
N ARG A 121 -30.60 -4.72 -19.03
CA ARG A 121 -30.69 -5.59 -20.22
C ARG A 121 -29.57 -6.64 -20.32
N GLY A 122 -28.42 -6.43 -19.69
CA GLY A 122 -27.34 -7.42 -19.59
C GLY A 122 -27.49 -8.42 -18.44
N THR A 123 -28.32 -8.12 -17.44
CA THR A 123 -28.55 -9.01 -16.29
C THR A 123 -29.20 -10.32 -16.76
N GLY A 124 -28.60 -11.46 -16.42
CA GLY A 124 -29.06 -12.79 -16.86
C GLY A 124 -28.74 -13.15 -18.31
N VAL A 125 -28.02 -12.30 -19.05
CA VAL A 125 -27.62 -12.56 -20.45
C VAL A 125 -26.18 -13.07 -20.48
N SER A 126 -25.93 -14.19 -21.18
CA SER A 126 -24.57 -14.75 -21.30
C SER A 126 -23.63 -13.82 -22.07
N PHE A 127 -22.36 -13.78 -21.67
CA PHE A 127 -21.36 -12.85 -22.23
C PHE A 127 -21.29 -12.83 -23.78
N GLY A 128 -21.39 -14.00 -24.43
CA GLY A 128 -21.40 -14.07 -25.91
C GLY A 128 -22.62 -13.38 -26.52
N THR A 129 -23.80 -13.58 -25.92
CA THR A 129 -25.06 -12.92 -26.32
C THR A 129 -25.02 -11.43 -26.04
N ALA A 130 -24.51 -11.03 -24.87
CA ALA A 130 -24.37 -9.63 -24.49
C ALA A 130 -23.45 -8.89 -25.46
N ARG A 131 -22.28 -9.47 -25.79
CA ARG A 131 -21.34 -8.92 -26.77
C ARG A 131 -21.96 -8.75 -28.16
N TYR A 132 -22.80 -9.67 -28.61
CA TYR A 132 -23.53 -9.56 -29.88
C TYR A 132 -24.50 -8.36 -29.90
N TYR A 133 -25.17 -8.09 -28.79
CA TYR A 133 -26.11 -6.96 -28.66
C TYR A 133 -25.49 -5.64 -28.19
N GLY A 134 -24.16 -5.55 -28.05
CA GLY A 134 -23.49 -4.35 -27.52
C GLY A 134 -23.83 -4.04 -26.05
N LEU A 135 -24.20 -5.07 -25.29
CA LEU A 135 -24.55 -4.99 -23.87
C LEU A 135 -23.32 -5.25 -22.98
N PRO A 136 -23.33 -4.76 -21.72
CA PRO A 136 -22.35 -5.16 -20.70
C PRO A 136 -22.34 -6.67 -20.48
N HIS A 137 -21.25 -7.19 -19.89
CA HIS A 137 -21.16 -8.60 -19.50
C HIS A 137 -22.22 -8.97 -18.44
N ASP A 138 -22.37 -10.26 -18.20
CA ASP A 138 -23.24 -10.83 -17.16
C ASP A 138 -23.00 -10.17 -15.79
N ASN A 139 -24.08 -9.97 -15.03
CA ASN A 139 -24.06 -9.31 -13.73
C ASN A 139 -23.76 -10.33 -12.62
N TYR A 140 -22.47 -10.54 -12.34
CA TYR A 140 -21.98 -11.38 -11.24
C TYR A 140 -21.76 -10.59 -9.93
N GLY A 141 -22.33 -9.37 -9.88
CA GLY A 141 -22.25 -8.47 -8.73
C GLY A 141 -23.29 -8.78 -7.63
N PRO A 142 -23.32 -7.99 -6.55
CA PRO A 142 -24.22 -8.17 -5.41
C PRO A 142 -25.70 -8.32 -5.80
N ILE A 143 -26.45 -9.14 -5.04
CA ILE A 143 -27.89 -9.43 -5.28
C ILE A 143 -28.81 -8.21 -5.24
N SER A 144 -28.36 -7.10 -4.64
CA SER A 144 -29.13 -5.86 -4.56
C SER A 144 -28.23 -4.65 -4.35
N TRP A 145 -28.80 -3.47 -4.60
CA TRP A 145 -28.13 -2.18 -4.40
C TRP A 145 -29.14 -1.18 -3.84
N HIS A 146 -28.69 -0.29 -2.96
CA HIS A 146 -29.57 0.61 -2.22
C HIS A 146 -30.23 1.72 -3.06
N ASP A 147 -29.75 1.94 -4.28
CA ASP A 147 -30.21 2.88 -5.31
C ASP A 147 -31.11 2.19 -6.37
N GLY A 148 -31.48 0.93 -6.13
CA GLY A 148 -32.24 0.10 -7.04
C GLY A 148 -31.49 -0.24 -8.33
N TRP A 149 -30.16 -0.23 -8.35
CA TRP A 149 -29.37 -0.81 -9.43
C TRP A 149 -29.67 -2.32 -9.58
N PRO A 150 -29.65 -2.89 -10.81
CA PRO A 150 -29.92 -4.32 -11.01
C PRO A 150 -29.00 -5.22 -10.18
N GLY A 151 -29.63 -6.16 -9.45
CA GLY A 151 -28.92 -7.19 -8.71
C GLY A 151 -28.29 -8.23 -9.63
N GLY A 152 -27.19 -8.83 -9.17
CA GLY A 152 -26.50 -9.94 -9.82
C GLY A 152 -26.56 -11.24 -9.02
N THR A 153 -25.69 -12.18 -9.37
CA THR A 153 -25.59 -13.52 -8.75
C THR A 153 -24.63 -13.59 -7.53
N ALA A 154 -24.03 -12.46 -7.16
CA ALA A 154 -23.23 -12.21 -5.95
C ALA A 154 -21.92 -13.01 -5.79
N GLU A 155 -21.34 -13.50 -6.88
CA GLU A 155 -20.00 -14.11 -6.87
C GLU A 155 -18.91 -13.10 -6.49
N ARG A 156 -19.09 -11.81 -6.79
CA ARG A 156 -18.17 -10.74 -6.38
C ARG A 156 -18.91 -9.58 -5.75
N TRP A 157 -18.55 -9.31 -4.50
CA TRP A 157 -19.12 -8.26 -3.66
C TRP A 157 -18.04 -7.43 -2.96
N ASP A 158 -16.80 -7.52 -3.47
CA ASP A 158 -15.62 -6.82 -2.96
C ASP A 158 -15.89 -5.32 -2.87
N TRP A 159 -15.84 -4.80 -1.64
CA TRP A 159 -16.18 -3.43 -1.28
C TRP A 159 -17.55 -2.93 -1.75
N TRP A 160 -18.57 -3.81 -1.80
CA TRP A 160 -19.97 -3.37 -1.80
C TRP A 160 -20.28 -2.49 -0.59
N GLN A 161 -19.62 -2.78 0.53
CA GLN A 161 -19.59 -2.00 1.76
C GLN A 161 -18.27 -2.26 2.52
N LEU A 162 -17.90 -1.43 3.50
CA LEU A 162 -16.60 -1.51 4.20
C LEU A 162 -16.70 -2.20 5.57
N LYS A 163 -17.87 -2.17 6.20
CA LYS A 163 -18.21 -2.86 7.46
C LYS A 163 -19.62 -3.45 7.40
N SER A 164 -19.95 -4.37 8.29
CA SER A 164 -21.26 -5.04 8.34
C SER A 164 -22.45 -4.09 8.55
N SER A 165 -22.24 -2.95 9.21
CA SER A 165 -23.27 -1.94 9.52
C SER A 165 -23.45 -0.85 8.47
N ASP A 166 -22.68 -0.86 7.39
CA ASP A 166 -22.86 0.05 6.27
C ASP A 166 -24.11 -0.30 5.45
N ARG A 167 -24.66 0.69 4.75
CA ARG A 167 -25.73 0.49 3.77
C ARG A 167 -25.17 -0.18 2.52
N GLY A 168 -25.67 -1.35 2.14
CA GLY A 168 -25.17 -2.10 0.99
C GLY A 168 -25.08 -1.28 -0.31
N GLY A 169 -23.89 -1.23 -0.90
CA GLY A 169 -23.62 -0.56 -2.17
C GLY A 169 -23.01 0.85 -2.09
N VAL A 170 -22.69 1.35 -0.88
CA VAL A 170 -22.00 2.64 -0.69
C VAL A 170 -20.47 2.53 -0.72
N GLY A 171 -19.91 1.32 -0.69
CA GLY A 171 -18.48 1.12 -0.42
C GLY A 171 -17.55 1.77 -1.44
N GLY A 172 -17.91 1.75 -2.72
CA GLY A 172 -17.13 2.42 -3.78
C GLY A 172 -17.08 3.93 -3.63
N ASP A 173 -18.16 4.56 -3.16
CA ASP A 173 -18.20 6.01 -2.96
C ASP A 173 -17.34 6.42 -1.77
N ILE A 174 -17.43 5.69 -0.64
CA ILE A 174 -16.57 5.93 0.53
C ILE A 174 -15.08 5.80 0.16
N LEU A 175 -14.72 4.79 -0.63
CA LEU A 175 -13.33 4.59 -1.08
C LEU A 175 -12.88 5.71 -2.02
N ARG A 176 -13.69 6.10 -3.01
CA ARG A 176 -13.37 7.22 -3.91
C ARG A 176 -13.22 8.54 -3.17
N ASP A 177 -14.10 8.84 -2.21
CA ASP A 177 -13.99 10.03 -1.36
C ASP A 177 -12.70 10.00 -0.53
N LYS A 178 -12.36 8.85 0.06
CA LYS A 178 -11.10 8.69 0.81
C LYS A 178 -9.86 8.85 -0.08
N ILE A 179 -9.90 8.36 -1.32
CA ILE A 179 -8.83 8.55 -2.32
C ILE A 179 -8.69 10.05 -2.66
N ARG A 180 -9.78 10.75 -2.98
CA ARG A 180 -9.74 12.20 -3.26
C ARG A 180 -9.19 12.98 -2.07
N ASN A 181 -9.59 12.64 -0.85
CA ASN A 181 -9.06 13.25 0.37
C ASN A 181 -7.54 13.03 0.51
N PHE A 182 -7.02 11.85 0.17
CA PHE A 182 -5.57 11.60 0.17
C PHE A 182 -4.84 12.31 -0.99
N MET A 183 -5.48 12.56 -2.14
CA MET A 183 -4.91 13.38 -3.22
C MET A 183 -4.94 14.89 -2.92
N GLN A 184 -5.90 15.34 -2.12
CA GLN A 184 -6.07 16.75 -1.72
C GLN A 184 -5.29 17.11 -0.45
N ALA A 185 -4.97 16.12 0.39
CA ALA A 185 -4.08 16.30 1.52
C ALA A 185 -2.69 16.69 1.01
N ALA A 186 -2.27 17.94 1.28
CA ALA A 186 -0.87 18.30 1.29
C ALA A 186 -0.10 17.38 2.27
N ALA A 187 1.23 17.34 2.15
CA ALA A 187 2.13 16.52 2.97
C ALA A 187 1.63 16.41 4.42
N ASP A 188 1.46 15.17 4.89
CA ASP A 188 0.75 14.80 6.12
C ASP A 188 0.96 15.82 7.26
N PRO A 189 -0.10 16.40 7.84
CA PRO A 189 0.03 17.40 8.91
C PRO A 189 0.89 16.96 10.09
N ASP A 190 1.01 15.65 10.35
CA ASP A 190 1.93 15.11 11.36
C ASP A 190 3.39 15.07 10.87
N LEU A 191 3.64 14.79 9.59
CA LEU A 191 4.97 14.90 9.00
C LEU A 191 5.46 16.36 8.92
N GLN A 192 4.55 17.32 8.74
CA GLN A 192 4.89 18.75 8.85
C GLN A 192 5.42 19.12 10.24
N LYS A 193 5.07 18.38 11.31
CA LYS A 193 5.62 18.62 12.67
C LYS A 193 7.11 18.30 12.77
N ILE A 194 7.57 17.29 12.01
CA ILE A 194 8.98 17.00 11.84
C ILE A 194 9.66 18.12 11.05
N GLU A 195 9.03 18.61 9.97
CA GLU A 195 9.59 19.69 9.16
C GLU A 195 9.67 21.04 9.89
N ASN A 196 8.77 21.27 10.84
CA ASN A 196 8.64 22.50 11.64
C ASN A 196 9.32 22.41 13.02
N TYR A 197 10.02 21.31 13.34
CA TYR A 197 10.75 21.11 14.60
C TYR A 197 9.90 21.31 15.87
N GLN A 198 8.73 20.67 15.93
CA GLN A 198 7.85 20.74 17.10
C GLN A 198 8.41 19.94 18.29
N GLN A 199 8.97 20.64 19.28
CA GLN A 199 9.56 20.05 20.49
C GLN A 199 8.64 19.09 21.27
N GLU A 200 7.32 19.24 21.19
CA GLU A 200 6.40 18.31 21.85
C GLU A 200 6.49 16.87 21.30
N THR A 201 6.86 16.72 20.01
CA THR A 201 7.01 15.43 19.32
C THR A 201 8.40 14.81 19.49
N GLU A 202 9.39 15.58 19.92
CA GLU A 202 10.79 15.11 19.98
C GLU A 202 11.01 14.06 21.08
N CYS A 203 11.82 13.05 20.75
CA CYS A 203 12.38 12.09 21.70
C CYS A 203 13.87 11.89 21.44
N ARG A 204 14.65 11.61 22.49
CA ARG A 204 16.10 11.39 22.35
C ARG A 204 16.39 9.93 22.07
N LEU A 205 17.13 9.64 21.00
CA LEU A 205 17.53 8.28 20.64
C LEU A 205 18.93 8.01 21.20
N PHE A 206 19.06 6.92 21.94
CA PHE A 206 20.31 6.49 22.56
C PHE A 206 20.81 5.16 21.97
N PHE A 207 22.13 5.01 21.87
CA PHE A 207 22.79 3.73 21.64
C PHE A 207 24.13 3.72 22.41
N GLY A 208 24.42 2.61 23.10
CA GLY A 208 25.64 2.50 23.92
C GLY A 208 25.79 3.60 24.99
N GLY A 209 24.68 4.08 25.54
CA GLY A 209 24.65 5.18 26.54
C GLY A 209 24.89 6.59 25.98
N ARG A 210 25.03 6.76 24.66
CA ARG A 210 25.19 8.06 24.00
C ARG A 210 23.96 8.43 23.18
N VAL A 211 23.63 9.71 23.12
CA VAL A 211 22.61 10.22 22.18
C VAL A 211 23.16 10.09 20.76
N ILE A 212 22.35 9.54 19.85
CA ILE A 212 22.71 9.35 18.44
C ILE A 212 21.88 10.20 17.47
N SER A 213 20.64 10.56 17.84
CA SER A 213 19.75 11.39 17.02
C SER A 213 18.54 11.87 17.84
N THR A 214 17.76 12.77 17.25
CA THR A 214 16.40 13.12 17.68
C THR A 214 15.40 12.31 16.85
N GLY A 215 14.53 11.57 17.53
CA GLY A 215 13.35 10.94 16.94
C GLY A 215 12.11 11.82 17.14
N TYR A 216 11.05 11.51 16.39
CA TYR A 216 9.79 12.25 16.39
C TYR A 216 8.66 11.24 16.58
N ILE A 217 7.97 11.31 17.71
CA ILE A 217 6.80 10.47 18.00
C ILE A 217 5.56 11.24 17.52
N LEU A 218 4.87 10.70 16.52
CA LEU A 218 3.69 11.32 15.90
C LEU A 218 2.39 10.79 16.53
N SER A 219 1.22 11.27 16.08
CA SER A 219 -0.09 10.87 16.66
C SER A 219 -0.44 9.39 16.45
N ASP A 220 0.22 8.74 15.50
CA ASP A 220 0.17 7.28 15.27
C ASP A 220 0.96 6.47 16.32
N ASN A 221 1.57 7.12 17.31
CA ASN A 221 2.46 6.56 18.33
C ASN A 221 3.72 5.85 17.77
N ARG A 222 4.07 6.08 16.49
CA ARG A 222 5.31 5.59 15.89
C ARG A 222 6.40 6.65 15.99
N CYS A 223 7.62 6.20 16.28
CA CYS A 223 8.79 7.06 16.29
C CYS A 223 9.45 7.06 14.91
N TYR A 224 9.55 8.23 14.30
CA TYR A 224 10.29 8.47 13.06
C TYR A 224 11.67 9.02 13.40
N ALA A 225 12.71 8.51 12.76
CA ALA A 225 14.10 8.87 13.03
C ALA A 225 14.88 8.98 11.72
N ARG A 226 15.85 9.90 11.67
CA ARG A 226 16.63 10.14 10.46
C ARG A 226 17.50 8.92 10.13
N LEU A 227 17.39 8.42 8.90
CA LEU A 227 18.05 7.19 8.47
C LEU A 227 19.57 7.24 8.65
N LEU A 228 20.22 8.33 8.23
CA LEU A 228 21.66 8.53 8.36
C LEU A 228 22.15 8.39 9.80
N ASP A 229 21.41 8.98 10.74
CA ASP A 229 21.77 9.01 12.15
C ASP A 229 21.49 7.64 12.80
N LEU A 230 20.46 6.91 12.35
CA LEU A 230 20.21 5.52 12.74
C LEU A 230 21.24 4.53 12.18
N THR A 231 21.74 4.71 10.96
CA THR A 231 22.70 3.79 10.32
C THR A 231 24.12 3.93 10.84
N SER A 232 24.51 5.15 11.24
CA SER A 232 25.89 5.49 11.63
C SER A 232 26.45 4.65 12.81
N PRO A 233 25.72 4.44 13.93
CA PRO A 233 26.21 3.64 15.06
C PRO A 233 26.45 2.16 14.74
N PHE A 234 25.75 1.64 13.72
CA PHE A 234 25.86 0.25 13.28
C PHE A 234 26.87 0.03 12.15
N GLN A 235 27.60 1.08 11.75
CA GLN A 235 28.55 1.08 10.63
C GLN A 235 27.91 0.70 9.28
N ILE A 236 26.60 0.94 9.14
CA ILE A 236 25.88 0.76 7.88
C ILE A 236 26.14 2.00 7.03
N ARG A 237 26.75 1.82 5.85
CA ARG A 237 27.08 2.93 4.94
C ARG A 237 25.90 3.24 4.04
N ILE A 238 25.71 4.50 3.69
CA ILE A 238 24.80 4.89 2.60
C ILE A 238 25.59 4.84 1.29
N GLY A 239 25.13 4.04 0.33
CA GLY A 239 25.69 3.97 -1.02
C GLY A 239 25.27 5.16 -1.89
N THR A 240 25.69 5.16 -3.15
CA THR A 240 25.40 6.27 -4.07
C THR A 240 23.90 6.40 -4.31
N VAL A 241 23.32 7.53 -3.88
CA VAL A 241 21.96 7.93 -4.29
C VAL A 241 22.02 8.24 -5.79
N GLN A 242 21.35 7.41 -6.61
CA GLN A 242 21.16 7.75 -8.01
C GLN A 242 20.25 8.98 -8.08
N SER A 243 20.71 10.06 -8.71
CA SER A 243 19.92 11.29 -8.88
C SER A 243 19.09 11.24 -10.16
N GLY A 244 17.78 11.43 -10.05
CA GLY A 244 16.83 11.48 -11.17
C GLY A 244 15.41 11.15 -10.69
N ASP A 245 14.59 10.59 -11.58
CA ASP A 245 13.25 10.05 -11.26
C ASP A 245 13.31 8.79 -10.36
N ILE A 246 14.52 8.34 -10.04
CA ILE A 246 14.84 7.20 -9.20
C ILE A 246 15.34 7.75 -7.86
N ARG A 247 14.68 7.43 -6.74
CA ARG A 247 15.00 7.98 -5.41
C ARG A 247 15.04 6.96 -4.27
N PHE A 248 15.46 5.72 -4.52
CA PHE A 248 15.69 4.75 -3.44
C PHE A 248 17.04 4.98 -2.76
N ILE A 249 17.22 4.42 -1.55
CA ILE A 249 18.52 4.43 -0.86
C ILE A 249 19.06 3.00 -0.76
N ASN A 250 20.24 2.75 -1.31
CA ASN A 250 20.95 1.48 -1.08
C ASN A 250 21.92 1.63 0.10
N LEU A 251 21.70 0.86 1.16
CA LEU A 251 22.60 0.75 2.30
C LEU A 251 23.60 -0.39 2.06
N LEU A 252 24.83 -0.25 2.57
CA LEU A 252 25.91 -1.23 2.42
C LEU A 252 26.41 -1.67 3.79
N SER A 253 26.30 -2.97 4.10
CA SER A 253 26.84 -3.54 5.35
C SER A 253 27.07 -5.04 5.26
N ASP A 254 28.30 -5.48 5.55
CA ASP A 254 28.67 -6.90 5.61
C ASP A 254 28.14 -7.59 6.88
N LYS A 255 27.71 -6.80 7.88
CA LYS A 255 27.30 -7.26 9.22
C LYS A 255 25.83 -7.67 9.29
N TYR A 256 24.97 -7.02 8.50
CA TYR A 256 23.53 -7.22 8.54
C TYR A 256 23.05 -7.79 7.21
N LYS A 257 22.56 -9.03 7.23
CA LYS A 257 21.90 -9.65 6.09
C LYS A 257 20.41 -9.24 6.12
N PRO A 258 19.86 -8.64 5.05
CA PRO A 258 18.43 -8.35 4.99
C PRO A 258 17.63 -9.65 5.04
N LYS A 259 16.45 -9.63 5.68
CA LYS A 259 15.58 -10.82 5.77
C LYS A 259 14.94 -11.18 4.42
N TYR A 260 14.72 -10.17 3.57
CA TYR A 260 14.16 -10.26 2.21
C TYR A 260 14.85 -9.20 1.32
N MET A 261 14.86 -9.37 -0.01
CA MET A 261 15.55 -8.44 -0.93
C MET A 261 14.69 -7.99 -2.14
N THR A 262 15.15 -6.91 -2.81
CA THR A 262 14.76 -6.40 -4.14
C THR A 262 13.46 -5.56 -4.21
N ASP A 263 13.14 -4.92 -5.34
CA ASP A 263 12.75 -3.49 -5.33
C ASP A 263 11.38 -3.08 -5.92
N ALA A 264 10.73 -2.06 -5.32
CA ALA A 264 9.52 -1.39 -5.81
C ALA A 264 9.79 0.04 -6.36
N PRO A 265 8.98 0.54 -7.31
CA PRO A 265 9.07 1.93 -7.79
C PRO A 265 8.40 2.93 -6.85
N ILE A 266 8.80 4.19 -6.99
CA ILE A 266 8.52 5.30 -6.07
C ILE A 266 7.28 6.06 -6.50
N ILE A 267 6.64 6.69 -5.51
CA ILE A 267 5.43 7.47 -5.62
C ILE A 267 5.75 8.97 -5.82
N PRO A 268 5.51 9.56 -7.01
CA PRO A 268 5.32 10.99 -7.16
C PRO A 268 4.30 11.59 -6.17
N ASN A 269 4.58 12.80 -5.69
CA ASN A 269 3.74 13.59 -4.75
C ASN A 269 3.60 13.06 -3.32
N PHE A 270 4.07 11.85 -2.99
CA PHE A 270 4.21 11.42 -1.59
C PHE A 270 5.71 11.39 -1.20
N PRO A 271 6.07 11.75 0.04
CA PRO A 271 7.47 11.76 0.47
C PRO A 271 8.10 10.36 0.59
N ASN A 272 7.34 9.27 0.40
CA ASN A 272 7.81 7.93 0.74
C ASN A 272 9.01 7.47 -0.13
N VAL A 273 9.97 6.81 0.51
CA VAL A 273 11.22 6.33 -0.09
C VAL A 273 11.52 4.90 0.38
N ASP A 274 11.68 3.99 -0.57
CA ASP A 274 12.11 2.62 -0.28
C ASP A 274 13.64 2.58 -0.05
N ILE A 275 14.04 1.81 0.96
CA ILE A 275 15.43 1.69 1.39
C ILE A 275 15.81 0.20 1.34
N TYR A 276 16.91 -0.08 0.67
CA TYR A 276 17.46 -1.42 0.46
C TYR A 276 18.74 -1.60 1.27
N LEU A 277 19.11 -2.86 1.52
CA LEU A 277 20.36 -3.21 2.17
C LEU A 277 21.07 -4.26 1.29
N ASN A 278 22.27 -3.94 0.81
CA ASN A 278 23.10 -4.76 -0.07
C ASN A 278 22.39 -5.18 -1.39
N ARG A 279 21.72 -4.24 -2.07
CA ARG A 279 21.04 -4.51 -3.35
C ARG A 279 22.01 -5.10 -4.40
N PRO A 280 21.76 -6.30 -4.96
CA PRO A 280 22.61 -6.90 -6.00
C PRO A 280 22.52 -6.13 -7.31
N LEU A 281 23.65 -6.05 -8.04
CA LEU A 281 23.75 -5.43 -9.35
C LEU A 281 24.33 -6.42 -10.39
N ASP A 282 23.92 -6.27 -11.65
CA ASP A 282 24.49 -6.97 -12.81
C ASP A 282 25.85 -6.37 -13.21
N VAL A 283 26.47 -6.95 -14.23
CA VAL A 283 27.76 -6.50 -14.78
C VAL A 283 27.72 -5.08 -15.39
N ASN A 284 26.54 -4.53 -15.64
CA ASN A 284 26.31 -3.19 -16.19
C ASN A 284 25.86 -2.17 -15.13
N GLY A 285 25.68 -2.60 -13.87
CA GLY A 285 25.18 -1.77 -12.76
C GLY A 285 23.66 -1.67 -12.64
N ASN A 286 22.89 -2.49 -13.38
CA ASN A 286 21.43 -2.63 -13.22
C ASN A 286 21.11 -3.55 -12.04
N ALA A 287 19.92 -3.45 -11.45
CA ALA A 287 19.51 -4.38 -10.38
C ALA A 287 19.09 -5.76 -10.92
N VAL A 288 19.22 -6.79 -10.09
CA VAL A 288 18.97 -8.20 -10.46
C VAL A 288 17.79 -8.79 -9.67
N GLY A 289 16.81 -9.35 -10.38
CA GLY A 289 15.66 -10.10 -9.85
C GLY A 289 14.74 -10.60 -10.98
N ASP A 290 13.84 -11.55 -10.70
CA ASP A 290 12.91 -12.13 -11.70
C ASP A 290 11.49 -12.41 -11.16
N GLN A 291 10.66 -13.08 -11.97
CA GLN A 291 9.26 -13.38 -11.67
C GLN A 291 9.07 -14.41 -10.54
N ASP A 292 10.01 -15.35 -10.39
CA ASP A 292 9.96 -16.41 -9.39
C ASP A 292 10.71 -16.00 -8.09
N PHE A 293 11.67 -15.08 -8.18
CA PHE A 293 12.44 -14.52 -7.07
C PHE A 293 12.40 -12.96 -7.04
N PRO A 294 11.27 -12.35 -6.59
CA PRO A 294 10.99 -10.92 -6.73
C PRO A 294 11.19 -10.09 -5.43
N VAL A 295 10.35 -9.05 -5.26
CA VAL A 295 10.68 -7.73 -4.67
C VAL A 295 10.07 -7.43 -3.29
N GLN A 296 10.90 -7.34 -2.24
CA GLN A 296 10.54 -6.73 -0.93
C GLN A 296 11.74 -5.88 -0.36
N PRO A 297 11.59 -4.54 -0.11
CA PRO A 297 12.61 -3.63 0.47
C PRO A 297 13.02 -3.94 1.91
N PHE A 298 14.15 -3.35 2.38
CA PHE A 298 14.63 -3.49 3.75
C PHE A 298 13.79 -2.68 4.75
N VAL A 299 13.58 -1.38 4.51
CA VAL A 299 12.56 -0.58 5.24
C VAL A 299 11.97 0.48 4.31
N GLN A 300 10.79 0.99 4.67
CA GLN A 300 10.22 2.17 4.04
C GLN A 300 10.49 3.41 4.90
N GLY A 301 10.74 4.53 4.24
CA GLY A 301 10.97 5.82 4.85
C GLY A 301 10.18 6.95 4.20
N VAL A 302 10.45 8.17 4.68
CA VAL A 302 9.81 9.42 4.32
C VAL A 302 10.90 10.45 4.09
N LEU A 303 11.01 10.96 2.86
CA LEU A 303 11.93 12.02 2.47
C LEU A 303 11.30 13.39 2.79
N LEU A 304 11.81 14.02 3.85
CA LEU A 304 11.46 15.39 4.25
C LEU A 304 12.60 16.33 3.89
N LYS A 305 12.32 17.37 3.10
CA LYS A 305 13.30 18.30 2.50
C LYS A 305 14.45 17.58 1.75
N ARG A 306 15.54 17.24 2.45
CA ARG A 306 16.74 16.55 1.94
C ARG A 306 17.18 15.37 2.83
N SER A 307 16.34 14.92 3.75
CA SER A 307 16.64 13.87 4.72
C SER A 307 15.58 12.79 4.68
N THR A 308 16.02 11.53 4.69
CA THR A 308 15.11 10.38 4.85
C THR A 308 14.93 10.04 6.32
N TYR A 309 13.68 9.86 6.72
CA TYR A 309 13.24 9.41 8.04
C TYR A 309 12.61 8.02 7.91
N VAL A 310 12.82 7.14 8.89
CA VAL A 310 12.21 5.80 8.93
C VAL A 310 11.54 5.56 10.26
N ILE A 311 10.57 4.63 10.28
CA ILE A 311 9.99 4.15 11.53
C ILE A 311 11.07 3.35 12.27
N LEU A 312 11.43 3.80 13.47
CA LEU A 312 12.48 3.20 14.29
C LEU A 312 12.21 1.73 14.59
N ALA A 313 10.96 1.37 14.86
CA ALA A 313 10.56 0.00 15.18
C ALA A 313 10.86 -0.96 14.03
N ASP A 314 10.56 -0.57 12.79
CA ASP A 314 10.79 -1.41 11.59
C ASP A 314 12.29 -1.55 11.30
N PHE A 315 13.04 -0.45 11.37
CA PHE A 315 14.51 -0.47 11.27
C PHE A 315 15.15 -1.40 12.31
N CYS A 316 14.67 -1.38 13.56
CA CYS A 316 15.18 -2.24 14.62
C CYS A 316 14.79 -3.71 14.40
N LYS A 317 13.53 -3.98 14.05
CA LYS A 317 12.99 -5.32 13.75
C LYS A 317 13.75 -6.02 12.62
N GLU A 318 14.13 -5.30 11.57
CA GLU A 318 14.85 -5.87 10.44
C GLU A 318 16.33 -6.15 10.75
N LEU A 319 16.98 -5.28 11.53
CA LEU A 319 18.37 -5.48 11.97
C LEU A 319 18.53 -6.37 13.22
N GLY A 320 17.43 -6.80 13.85
CA GLY A 320 17.46 -7.58 15.10
C GLY A 320 17.98 -6.77 16.31
N ILE A 321 17.70 -5.47 16.32
CA ILE A 321 18.04 -4.53 17.39
C ILE A 321 16.87 -4.51 18.38
N ASP A 322 17.17 -4.66 19.67
CA ASP A 322 16.18 -4.45 20.74
C ASP A 322 16.08 -2.95 21.05
N TYR A 323 14.89 -2.46 21.43
CA TYR A 323 14.70 -1.08 21.84
C TYR A 323 13.69 -0.95 22.98
N ALA A 324 13.90 0.07 23.82
CA ALA A 324 13.01 0.37 24.95
C ALA A 324 12.69 1.87 25.01
N TYR A 325 11.42 2.22 25.17
CA TYR A 325 10.98 3.60 25.42
C TYR A 325 10.95 3.91 26.92
N ARG A 326 11.48 5.07 27.31
CA ARG A 326 11.47 5.61 28.66
C ARG A 326 10.64 6.88 28.70
N GLY A 327 9.43 6.78 29.23
CA GLY A 327 8.49 7.90 29.32
C GLY A 327 8.94 9.04 30.24
N ALA A 328 9.75 8.74 31.27
CA ALA A 328 10.20 9.72 32.26
C ALA A 328 11.06 10.86 31.70
N ASP A 329 11.72 10.65 30.57
CA ASP A 329 12.65 11.61 29.96
C ASP A 329 12.54 11.66 28.42
N LYS A 330 11.41 11.18 27.88
CA LYS A 330 11.10 11.03 26.45
C LYS A 330 12.30 10.49 25.64
N SER A 331 12.75 9.28 25.95
CA SER A 331 13.89 8.68 25.25
C SER A 331 13.63 7.25 24.77
N ILE A 332 14.30 6.85 23.69
CA ILE A 332 14.34 5.47 23.20
C ILE A 332 15.79 4.99 23.26
N HIS A 333 16.01 3.85 23.88
CA HIS A 333 17.33 3.23 24.05
C HIS A 333 17.42 2.01 23.15
N LEU A 334 18.35 2.05 22.17
CA LEU A 334 18.66 0.96 21.26
C LEU A 334 19.77 0.07 21.86
N GLY A 335 19.61 -1.25 21.72
CA GLY A 335 20.57 -2.24 22.18
C GLY A 335 20.75 -3.39 21.17
N THR A 336 21.96 -3.92 21.07
CA THR A 336 22.15 -5.24 20.47
C THR A 336 21.66 -6.29 21.45
N LYS A 337 20.88 -7.26 20.96
CA LYS A 337 20.37 -8.40 21.75
C LYS A 337 21.46 -8.94 22.67
N THR A 338 21.31 -8.74 23.97
CA THR A 338 22.14 -9.42 24.96
C THR A 338 21.87 -10.91 24.78
N ALA A 339 22.93 -11.69 24.58
CA ALA A 339 22.81 -13.12 24.78
C ALA A 339 22.23 -13.35 26.19
N PRO A 340 21.24 -14.25 26.37
CA PRO A 340 20.68 -14.49 27.69
C PRO A 340 21.82 -14.87 28.65
N PRO A 341 21.79 -14.40 29.91
CA PRO A 341 22.77 -14.83 30.90
C PRO A 341 22.75 -16.36 30.99
N MET A 342 23.95 -16.97 30.97
CA MET A 342 24.13 -18.41 31.21
C MET A 342 23.81 -18.75 32.66
#